data_AF-A0A7Y2QCB8-F1
#
_entry.id   AF-A0A7Y2QCB8-F1
#
_cell.length_a   1.000
_cell.length_b   1.000
_cell.length_c   1.000
_cell.angle_alpha   90.00
_cell.angle_beta   90.00
_cell.angle_gamma   90.00
#
_symmetry.space_group_name_H-M   'P 1'
#
loop_
_entity.id
_entity.type
_entity.pdbx_description
1 polymer ?
#
loop_
_entity_poly.entity_id
_entity_poly.type
_entity_poly.pdbx_seq_one_letter_code
_entity_poly.pdbx_strand_id
1 'polypeptide(L)'
;MSVSAASIKAVLLDFDQVATNATSRHQTEALAKNNGIDIIWQDICHETLLLHQIDGFQAHKPPTAAKALVALRKQWPDYQKPLTQSDLSKKFDIQFC
;
A
#
# COMPACT_ATOMS: atom_id res chain seq x y z
N MET A 1 10.52 39.40 5.24
CA MET A 1 10.68 38.24 4.35
C MET A 1 9.68 37.18 4.79
N SER A 2 8.59 36.98 4.05
CA SER A 2 7.56 36.01 4.40
C SER A 2 7.97 34.65 3.84
N VAL A 3 8.16 33.65 4.71
CA VAL A 3 8.43 32.28 4.30
C VAL A 3 7.11 31.69 3.84
N SER A 4 6.98 31.49 2.53
CA SER A 4 5.88 30.72 1.94
C SER A 4 5.99 29.28 2.46
N ALA A 5 4.94 28.75 3.07
CA ALA A 5 4.86 27.33 3.39
C ALA A 5 4.83 26.56 2.06
N ALA A 6 5.91 25.83 1.77
CA ALA A 6 5.94 24.96 0.60
C ALA A 6 4.85 23.90 0.73
N SER A 7 3.85 23.94 -0.16
CA SER A 7 2.81 22.92 -0.21
C SER A 7 3.41 21.62 -0.75
N ILE A 8 3.49 20.60 0.09
CA ILE A 8 3.96 19.26 -0.30
C ILE A 8 2.84 18.60 -1.11
N LYS A 9 3.17 18.19 -2.34
CA LYS A 9 2.30 17.36 -3.18
C LYS A 9 2.94 15.98 -3.27
N ALA A 10 2.28 14.97 -2.73
CA ALA A 10 2.76 13.60 -2.80
C ALA A 10 1.63 12.66 -3.23
N VAL A 11 1.98 11.57 -3.91
CA VAL A 11 1.07 10.49 -4.27
C VAL A 11 1.65 9.16 -3.82
N LEU A 12 0.78 8.31 -3.29
CA LEU A 12 1.10 6.95 -2.88
C LEU A 12 0.64 6.01 -3.98
N LEU A 13 1.54 5.21 -4.54
CA LEU A 13 1.27 4.31 -5.67
C LEU A 13 1.79 2.91 -5.37
N ASP A 14 1.01 1.88 -5.74
CA ASP A 14 1.44 0.48 -5.61
C ASP A 14 2.61 0.17 -6.56
N PHE A 15 3.65 -0.47 -6.03
CA PHE A 15 4.83 -0.86 -6.82
C PHE A 15 4.52 -1.93 -7.86
N ASP A 16 3.52 -2.79 -7.62
CA ASP A 16 3.18 -3.90 -8.51
C ASP A 16 2.74 -3.45 -9.91
N GLN A 17 2.17 -2.24 -10.03
CA GLN A 17 1.80 -1.61 -11.31
C GLN A 17 3.02 -1.34 -12.21
N VAL A 18 4.21 -1.16 -11.62
CA VAL A 18 5.44 -0.82 -12.34
C VAL A 18 6.54 -1.87 -12.19
N ALA A 19 6.32 -2.91 -11.37
CA ALA A 19 7.32 -3.91 -10.99
C ALA A 19 7.97 -4.62 -12.19
N THR A 20 7.22 -4.81 -13.29
CA THR A 20 7.70 -5.51 -14.50
C THR A 20 7.85 -4.57 -15.71
N ASN A 21 7.56 -3.28 -15.55
CA ASN A 21 7.55 -2.31 -16.66
C ASN A 21 8.33 -1.05 -16.29
N ALA A 22 9.65 -1.12 -16.47
CA ALA A 22 10.57 -0.01 -16.21
C ALA A 22 10.24 1.26 -17.03
N THR A 23 9.75 1.10 -18.27
CA THR A 23 9.34 2.23 -19.11
C THR A 23 8.18 2.99 -18.48
N SER A 24 7.13 2.27 -18.04
CA SER A 24 5.98 2.86 -17.35
C SER A 24 6.42 3.61 -16.09
N ARG A 25 7.29 2.98 -15.27
CA ARG A 25 7.86 3.61 -14.07
C ARG A 25 8.52 4.94 -14.38
N HIS A 26 9.43 4.96 -15.35
CA HIS A 26 10.16 6.17 -15.73
C HIS A 26 9.24 7.27 -16.25
N GLN A 27 8.20 6.92 -17.01
CA GLN A 27 7.21 7.87 -17.50
C GLN A 27 6.40 8.49 -16.35
N THR A 28 5.96 7.68 -15.39
CA THR A 28 5.25 8.16 -14.19
C THR A 28 6.12 9.07 -13.34
N GLU A 29 7.37 8.68 -13.09
CA GLU A 29 8.34 9.48 -12.32
C GLU A 29 8.67 10.81 -13.02
N ALA A 30 8.84 10.80 -14.34
CA ALA A 30 9.05 12.02 -15.12
C ALA A 30 7.84 12.96 -15.06
N LEU A 31 6.63 12.41 -15.17
CA LEU A 31 5.39 13.20 -15.09
C LEU A 31 5.23 13.84 -13.69
N ALA A 32 5.48 13.08 -12.63
CA ALA A 32 5.40 13.58 -11.26
C ALA A 32 6.42 14.69 -11.00
N LYS A 33 7.68 14.50 -11.45
CA LYS A 33 8.73 15.51 -11.37
C LYS A 33 8.33 16.81 -12.07
N ASN A 34 7.77 16.73 -13.28
CA ASN A 34 7.33 17.90 -14.04
C ASN A 34 6.21 18.69 -13.34
N ASN A 35 5.47 18.06 -12.42
CA ASN A 35 4.37 18.67 -11.67
C ASN A 35 4.74 19.01 -10.21
N GLY A 36 5.99 18.77 -9.81
CA GLY A 36 6.43 18.92 -8.42
C GLY A 36 5.63 18.03 -7.47
N ILE A 37 5.45 16.76 -7.84
CA ILE A 37 4.78 15.72 -7.04
C ILE A 37 5.83 14.67 -6.66
N ASP A 38 5.93 14.36 -5.37
CA ASP A 38 6.73 13.24 -4.88
C ASP A 38 5.94 11.93 -4.99
N ILE A 39 6.58 10.87 -5.48
CA ILE A 39 6.00 9.53 -5.51
C ILE A 39 6.55 8.71 -4.34
N ILE A 40 5.63 8.14 -3.56
CA ILE A 40 5.94 7.12 -2.57
C ILE A 40 5.47 5.77 -3.14
N TRP A 41 6.42 4.91 -3.49
CA TRP A 41 6.12 3.56 -3.97
C TRP A 41 5.81 2.63 -2.79
N GLN A 42 4.65 1.99 -2.81
CA GLN A 42 4.27 0.95 -1.85
C GLN A 42 4.77 -0.40 -2.33
N ASP A 43 5.89 -0.85 -1.77
CA ASP A 43 6.44 -2.19 -2.04
C ASP A 43 5.54 -3.33 -1.54
N ILE A 44 4.74 -3.06 -0.50
CA ILE A 44 3.76 -4.00 0.04
C ILE A 44 2.35 -3.53 -0.34
N CYS A 45 1.58 -4.42 -0.96
CA CYS A 45 0.17 -4.14 -1.22
C CYS A 45 -0.64 -4.21 0.08
N HIS A 46 -1.86 -3.67 0.04
CA HIS A 46 -2.78 -3.65 1.18
C HIS A 46 -2.98 -5.04 1.83
N GLU A 47 -3.20 -6.10 1.05
CA GLU A 47 -3.41 -7.44 1.58
C GLU A 47 -2.16 -8.00 2.27
N THR A 48 -0.96 -7.67 1.77
CA THR A 48 0.31 -8.07 2.41
C THR A 48 0.47 -7.35 3.75
N LEU A 49 0.12 -6.05 3.82
CA LEU A 49 0.15 -5.29 5.07
C LEU A 49 -0.77 -5.91 6.13
N LEU A 50 -1.99 -6.31 5.75
CA LEU A 50 -2.93 -6.98 6.66
C LEU A 50 -2.44 -8.37 7.08
N LEU A 51 -1.85 -9.12 6.14
CA LEU A 51 -1.29 -10.43 6.42
C LEU A 51 -0.15 -10.35 7.45
N HIS A 52 0.66 -9.29 7.43
CA HIS A 52 1.73 -9.07 8.42
C HIS A 52 1.24 -8.86 9.84
N GLN A 53 -0.04 -8.52 10.04
CA GLN A 53 -0.65 -8.40 11.36
C GLN A 53 -1.10 -9.76 11.93
N ILE A 54 -0.95 -10.85 11.17
CA ILE A 54 -1.31 -12.20 11.60
C ILE A 54 -0.05 -12.90 12.12
N ASP A 55 -0.18 -13.53 13.29
CA ASP A 55 0.92 -14.26 13.92
C ASP A 55 1.53 -15.32 13.00
N GLY A 56 2.86 -15.27 12.84
CA GLY A 56 3.62 -16.15 11.95
C GLY A 56 3.74 -15.66 10.50
N PHE A 57 3.12 -14.52 10.15
CA PHE A 57 3.12 -13.98 8.78
C PHE A 57 3.81 -12.62 8.64
N GLN A 58 4.45 -12.09 9.68
CA GLN A 58 5.08 -10.77 9.71
C GLN A 58 6.12 -10.54 8.59
N ALA A 59 6.84 -11.58 8.17
CA ALA A 59 7.84 -11.51 7.11
C ALA A 59 7.34 -12.08 5.76
N HIS A 60 6.07 -12.43 5.66
CA HIS A 60 5.53 -13.10 4.47
C HIS A 60 5.44 -12.10 3.30
N LYS A 61 6.14 -12.37 2.19
CA LYS A 61 6.18 -11.48 1.02
C LYS A 61 5.65 -12.19 -0.22
N PRO A 62 4.31 -12.26 -0.40
CA PRO A 62 3.72 -12.76 -1.63
C PRO A 62 4.22 -11.95 -2.83
N PRO A 63 4.58 -12.57 -3.96
CA PRO A 63 5.20 -11.85 -5.06
C PRO A 63 4.20 -11.06 -5.91
N THR A 64 2.89 -11.20 -5.67
CA THR A 64 1.84 -10.43 -6.35
C THR A 64 0.67 -10.14 -5.41
N ALA A 65 -0.09 -9.09 -5.67
CA ALA A 65 -1.31 -8.77 -4.92
C ALA A 65 -2.33 -9.92 -4.93
N ALA A 66 -2.48 -10.62 -6.07
CA ALA A 66 -3.35 -11.79 -6.17
C ALA A 66 -2.93 -12.93 -5.23
N LYS A 67 -1.62 -13.19 -5.11
CA LYS A 67 -1.11 -14.19 -4.16
C LYS A 67 -1.23 -13.73 -2.71
N ALA A 68 -1.07 -12.43 -2.46
CA ALA A 68 -1.31 -11.86 -1.13
C ALA A 68 -2.77 -12.04 -0.70
N LEU A 69 -3.72 -11.77 -1.59
CA LEU A 69 -5.14 -12.00 -1.34
C LEU A 69 -5.46 -13.46 -1.03
N VAL A 70 -4.89 -14.40 -1.79
CA VAL A 70 -5.07 -15.84 -1.53
C VAL A 70 -4.50 -16.23 -0.17
N ALA A 71 -3.30 -15.76 0.17
CA ALA A 71 -2.69 -16.05 1.47
C ALA A 71 -3.49 -15.45 2.63
N LEU A 72 -3.96 -14.20 2.48
CA LEU A 72 -4.79 -13.53 3.47
C LEU A 72 -6.11 -14.27 3.70
N ARG A 73 -6.82 -14.66 2.63
CA ARG A 73 -8.09 -15.41 2.75
C ARG A 73 -7.94 -16.78 3.39
N LYS A 74 -6.76 -17.40 3.34
CA LYS A 74 -6.50 -18.64 4.10
C LYS A 74 -6.47 -18.40 5.61
N GLN A 75 -6.00 -17.23 6.05
CA GLN A 75 -5.88 -16.87 7.48
C GLN A 75 -7.08 -16.04 7.99
N TRP A 76 -7.81 -15.41 7.07
CA TRP A 76 -9.00 -14.63 7.33
C TRP A 76 -10.05 -14.91 6.23
N PRO A 77 -10.78 -16.04 6.33
CA PRO A 77 -11.72 -16.49 5.29
C PRO A 77 -12.80 -15.46 4.92
N ASP A 78 -13.29 -14.71 5.90
CA ASP A 78 -14.34 -13.71 5.70
C ASP A 78 -13.83 -12.36 5.18
N TYR A 79 -12.54 -12.26 4.81
CA TYR A 79 -11.96 -11.04 4.26
C TYR A 79 -12.61 -10.62 2.93
N GLN A 80 -13.24 -9.45 2.93
CA GLN A 80 -13.85 -8.81 1.75
C GLN A 80 -13.64 -7.29 1.79
N LYS A 81 -13.43 -6.69 0.62
CA LYS A 81 -13.46 -5.23 0.45
C LYS A 81 -14.89 -4.77 0.08
N PRO A 82 -15.31 -3.55 0.46
CA PRO A 82 -14.58 -2.57 1.28
C PRO A 82 -14.55 -2.97 2.76
N LEU A 83 -13.49 -2.56 3.48
CA LEU A 83 -13.38 -2.68 4.93
C LEU A 83 -13.48 -1.30 5.57
N THR A 84 -14.16 -1.22 6.70
CA THR A 84 -14.15 -0.05 7.56
C THR A 84 -13.03 -0.15 8.59
N GLN A 85 -12.68 0.99 9.19
CA GLN A 85 -11.82 1.05 10.37
C GLN A 85 -12.33 0.15 11.50
N SER A 86 -13.66 0.10 11.70
CA SER A 86 -14.29 -0.76 12.71
C SER A 86 -14.03 -2.25 12.44
N ASP A 87 -14.07 -2.67 11.17
CA ASP A 87 -13.81 -4.07 10.80
C ASP A 87 -12.35 -4.46 11.08
N LEU A 88 -11.41 -3.55 10.79
CA LEU A 88 -9.99 -3.75 11.10
C LEU A 88 -9.73 -3.80 12.61
N SER A 89 -10.30 -2.88 13.38
CA SER A 89 -10.18 -2.89 14.84
C SER A 89 -10.70 -4.18 15.45
N LYS A 90 -11.85 -4.68 14.98
CA LYS A 90 -12.40 -5.97 15.46
C LYS A 90 -11.49 -7.14 15.11
N LYS A 91 -10.89 -7.15 13.91
CA LYS A 91 -10.05 -8.26 13.46
C LYS A 91 -8.72 -8.32 14.21
N PHE A 92 -8.06 -7.18 14.37
CA PHE A 92 -6.68 -7.12 14.84
C PHE A 92 -6.56 -6.63 16.29
N ASP A 93 -7.67 -6.33 16.96
CA ASP A 93 -7.71 -5.75 18.31
C ASP A 93 -6.86 -4.47 18.42
N ILE A 94 -6.95 -3.61 17.39
CA ILE A 94 -6.21 -2.35 17.32
C ILE A 94 -7.16 -1.18 17.60
N GLN A 95 -6.81 -0.35 18.58
CA GLN A 95 -7.42 0.97 18.76
C GLN A 95 -6.75 1.98 17.84
N PHE A 96 -7.55 2.60 16.98
CA PHE A 96 -7.15 3.78 16.25
C PHE A 96 -7.63 5.00 17.05
N CYS A 97 -6.70 5.87 17.45
CA CYS A 97 -6.98 7.10 18.18
C CYS A 97 -7.64 8.17 17.29
#